data_AF-A0A524HMD1-F1
#
_entry.id   AF-A0A524HMD1-F1
#
_cell.length_a   1.000
_cell.length_b   1.000
_cell.length_c   1.000
_cell.angle_alpha   90.00
_cell.angle_beta   90.00
_cell.angle_gamma   90.00
#
_symmetry.space_group_name_H-M   'P 1'
#
loop_
_entity.id
_entity.type
_entity.pdbx_description
1 polymer ?
#
loop_
_entity_poly.entity_id
_entity_poly.type
_entity_poly.pdbx_seq_one_letter_code
_entity_poly.pdbx_strand_id
1 'polypeptide(L)'
;MRLTPARIYLGVGTKEGEHPECDPGSIAGPEAVDDVIALSAVLQRSQASPQVQVTIEPCAVYNEAAWALGLPAALAFLTGA
;
A
#
# COMPACT_ATOMS: atom_id res chain seq x y z
N MET A 1 -18.51 14.37 -18.95
CA MET A 1 -18.20 13.13 -18.20
C MET A 1 -17.54 13.56 -16.90
N ARG A 2 -18.19 13.42 -15.74
CA ARG A 2 -17.52 13.62 -14.45
C ARG A 2 -16.67 12.38 -14.22
N LEU A 3 -15.35 12.49 -14.38
CA LEU A 3 -14.43 11.46 -13.89
C LEU A 3 -14.63 11.42 -12.37
N THR A 4 -15.12 10.31 -11.84
CA THR A 4 -15.06 10.04 -10.41
C THR A 4 -13.62 10.25 -9.92
N PRO A 5 -13.40 10.76 -8.71
CA PRO A 5 -12.05 10.85 -8.16
C PRO A 5 -11.39 9.47 -8.28
N ALA A 6 -10.19 9.40 -8.83
CA ALA A 6 -9.48 8.14 -8.94
C ALA A 6 -9.31 7.52 -7.55
N ARG A 7 -9.52 6.21 -7.43
CA ARG A 7 -9.23 5.44 -6.22
C ARG A 7 -7.92 4.69 -6.43
N ILE A 8 -6.99 4.84 -5.49
CA ILE A 8 -5.65 4.24 -5.53
C ILE A 8 -5.43 3.43 -4.26
N TYR A 9 -5.15 2.14 -4.41
CA TYR A 9 -4.78 1.26 -3.31
C TYR A 9 -3.26 1.01 -3.36
N LEU A 10 -2.57 1.24 -2.25
CA LEU A 10 -1.14 0.99 -2.08
C LEU A 10 -0.95 -0.05 -0.97
N GLY A 11 -0.64 -1.30 -1.35
CA GLY A 11 -0.24 -2.34 -0.40
C GLY A 11 1.29 -2.45 -0.37
N VAL A 12 1.87 -2.76 0.80
CA VAL A 12 3.30 -3.03 0.95
C VAL A 12 3.53 -3.93 2.16
N GLY A 13 4.44 -4.89 2.02
CA GLY A 13 4.90 -5.73 3.13
C GLY A 13 6.09 -5.12 3.86
N THR A 14 6.19 -5.33 5.17
CA THR A 14 7.39 -4.89 5.93
C THR A 14 8.60 -5.81 5.72
N LYS A 15 8.46 -6.88 4.93
CA LYS A 15 9.53 -7.82 4.53
C LYS A 15 9.69 -7.90 3.02
N GLU A 16 9.60 -6.77 2.33
CA GLU A 16 9.95 -6.67 0.92
C GLU A 16 11.46 -6.47 0.78
N GLY A 17 12.19 -7.50 0.33
CA GLY A 17 13.63 -7.42 0.06
C GLY A 17 14.49 -8.42 0.84
N GLU A 18 15.78 -8.08 1.00
CA GLU A 18 16.83 -8.98 1.53
C GLU A 18 16.89 -9.07 3.06
N HIS A 19 16.06 -8.32 3.79
CA HIS A 19 16.08 -8.30 5.26
C HIS A 19 15.19 -9.41 5.85
N PRO A 20 15.76 -10.41 6.54
CA PRO A 20 15.02 -11.60 6.95
C PRO A 20 14.22 -11.41 8.25
N GLU A 21 14.58 -10.43 9.09
CA GLU A 21 13.92 -10.17 10.38
C GLU A 21 12.64 -9.35 10.22
N CYS A 22 11.52 -9.90 10.71
CA CYS A 22 10.33 -9.10 10.96
C CYS A 22 10.37 -8.58 12.39
N ASP A 23 10.61 -7.29 12.57
CA ASP A 23 10.39 -6.61 13.85
C ASP A 23 9.07 -5.82 13.78
N PRO A 24 7.98 -6.31 14.42
CA PRO A 24 6.68 -5.64 14.41
C PRO A 24 6.68 -4.26 15.08
N GLY A 25 7.70 -3.94 15.88
CA GLY A 25 7.88 -2.63 16.53
C GLY A 25 8.76 -1.67 15.73
N SER A 26 9.44 -2.15 14.70
CA SER A 26 10.28 -1.35 13.82
C SER A 26 9.51 -0.97 12.56
N ILE A 27 8.95 0.24 12.55
CA ILE A 27 8.59 0.93 11.30
C ILE A 27 9.86 1.54 10.65
N ALA A 28 11.06 1.24 11.15
CA ALA A 28 12.29 1.47 10.39
C ALA A 28 12.35 0.37 9.32
N GLY A 29 11.57 0.59 8.27
CA GLY A 29 11.19 -0.41 7.29
C GLY A 29 12.15 -0.49 6.11
N PRO A 30 12.11 -1.58 5.34
CA PRO A 30 12.72 -1.64 4.02
C PRO A 30 12.24 -0.46 3.16
N GLU A 31 13.13 0.08 2.32
CA GLU A 31 12.95 1.22 1.39
C GLU A 31 11.54 1.32 0.75
N ALA A 32 10.92 0.18 0.43
CA ALA A 32 9.58 0.08 -0.13
C ALA A 32 8.46 0.68 0.76
N VAL A 33 8.51 0.53 2.08
CA VAL A 33 7.47 1.08 2.98
C VAL A 33 7.54 2.61 3.00
N ASP A 34 8.75 3.15 3.10
CA ASP A 34 8.99 4.59 3.10
C ASP A 34 8.57 5.21 1.76
N ASP A 35 8.89 4.55 0.65
CA ASP A 35 8.48 4.97 -0.69
C ASP A 35 6.95 5.00 -0.86
N VAL A 36 6.24 4.01 -0.33
CA VAL A 36 4.77 3.95 -0.38
C VAL A 36 4.14 5.07 0.45
N ILE A 37 4.70 5.36 1.63
CA ILE A 37 4.25 6.50 2.46
C ILE A 37 4.52 7.82 1.73
N ALA A 38 5.70 8.00 1.14
CA ALA A 38 6.06 9.19 0.39
C ALA A 38 5.14 9.39 -0.83
N LEU A 39 4.86 8.32 -1.57
CA LEU A 39 3.95 8.34 -2.72
C LEU A 39 2.53 8.73 -2.30
N SER A 40 2.01 8.15 -1.21
CA SER A 40 0.70 8.50 -0.67
C SER A 40 0.60 10.01 -0.39
N ALA A 41 1.63 10.58 0.24
CA ALA A 41 1.69 12.00 0.53
C ALA A 41 1.73 12.88 -0.74
N VAL A 42 2.43 12.43 -1.80
CA VAL A 42 2.44 13.12 -3.10
C VAL A 42 1.06 13.07 -3.76
N LEU A 43 0.40 11.91 -3.76
CA LEU A 43 -0.92 11.72 -4.36
C LEU A 43 -1.98 12.59 -3.65
N GLN A 44 -1.95 12.65 -2.32
CA GLN A 44 -2.86 13.48 -1.53
C GLN A 44 -2.70 14.98 -1.80
N ARG A 45 -1.49 15.44 -2.14
CA ARG A 45 -1.23 16.84 -2.51
C ARG A 45 -1.50 17.17 -3.97
N SER A 46 -1.78 16.17 -4.80
CA SER A 46 -2.03 16.39 -6.23
C SER A 46 -3.37 17.11 -6.47
N GLN A 47 -3.44 17.91 -7.54
CA GLN A 47 -4.68 18.60 -7.95
C GLN A 47 -5.82 17.63 -8.30
N ALA A 48 -5.49 16.37 -8.63
CA ALA A 48 -6.48 15.33 -8.89
C ALA A 48 -7.11 14.78 -7.59
N SER A 49 -6.45 14.97 -6.44
CA SER A 49 -6.89 14.56 -5.10
C SER A 49 -7.62 13.21 -5.07
N PRO A 50 -6.95 12.12 -5.51
CA PRO A 50 -7.53 10.78 -5.49
C PRO A 50 -7.84 10.34 -4.06
N GLN A 51 -8.78 9.40 -3.93
CA GLN A 51 -8.92 8.64 -2.69
C GLN A 51 -7.78 7.64 -2.63
N VAL A 52 -6.94 7.71 -1.59
CA VAL A 52 -5.78 6.83 -1.43
C VAL A 52 -5.95 6.00 -0.17
N GLN A 53 -5.82 4.68 -0.29
CA GLN A 53 -5.75 3.76 0.85
C GLN A 53 -4.38 3.09 0.86
N VAL A 54 -3.68 3.19 1.98
CA VAL A 54 -2.41 2.51 2.22
C VAL A 54 -2.65 1.35 3.17
N THR A 55 -2.08 0.19 2.86
CA THR A 55 -2.08 -0.99 3.74
C THR A 55 -0.65 -1.48 3.88
N ILE A 56 -0.15 -1.49 5.11
CA ILE A 56 1.16 -2.03 5.45
C ILE A 56 0.91 -3.38 6.10
N GLU A 57 1.41 -4.45 5.48
CA GLU A 57 1.26 -5.81 5.97
C GLU A 57 2.52 -6.23 6.76
N PRO A 58 2.40 -6.42 8.09
CA PRO A 58 3.54 -6.82 8.91
C PRO A 58 4.06 -8.20 8.48
N CYS A 59 5.38 -8.31 8.35
CA CYS A 59 6.10 -9.52 7.98
C CYS A 59 5.77 -10.09 6.58
N ALA A 60 4.93 -9.43 5.79
CA ALA A 60 4.61 -9.88 4.44
C ALA A 60 5.83 -9.75 3.54
N VAL A 61 6.12 -10.84 2.82
CA VAL A 61 7.19 -10.93 1.83
C VAL A 61 6.66 -10.60 0.44
N TYR A 62 7.55 -10.21 -0.47
CA TYR A 62 7.21 -10.00 -1.87
C TYR A 62 6.92 -11.34 -2.58
N ASN A 63 5.69 -11.85 -2.46
CA ASN A 63 5.22 -13.01 -3.21
C ASN A 63 3.70 -13.00 -3.44
N GLU A 64 3.25 -13.72 -4.46
CA GLU A 64 1.84 -13.74 -4.87
C GLU A 64 0.89 -14.21 -3.75
N ALA A 65 1.35 -15.13 -2.90
CA ALA A 65 0.53 -15.67 -1.81
C ALA A 65 0.20 -14.59 -0.76
N ALA A 66 1.16 -13.74 -0.41
CA ALA A 66 0.93 -12.61 0.48
C ALA A 66 -0.04 -11.59 -0.17
N TRP A 67 0.22 -11.21 -1.43
CA TRP A 67 -0.63 -10.26 -2.15
C TRP A 67 -2.06 -10.74 -2.37
N ALA A 68 -2.27 -12.05 -2.52
CA ALA A 68 -3.59 -12.64 -2.67
C ALA A 68 -4.48 -12.41 -1.44
N LEU A 69 -3.90 -12.30 -0.24
CA LEU A 69 -4.64 -12.02 1.00
C LEU A 69 -5.19 -10.58 1.02
N GLY A 70 -4.44 -9.63 0.49
CA GLY A 70 -4.85 -8.22 0.39
C GLY A 70 -5.83 -7.92 -0.75
N LEU A 71 -5.90 -8.78 -1.78
CA LEU A 71 -6.69 -8.55 -2.99
C LEU A 71 -8.19 -8.27 -2.74
N PRO A 72 -8.91 -9.02 -1.87
CA PRO A 72 -10.32 -8.71 -1.60
C PRO A 72 -10.54 -7.30 -1.04
N ALA A 73 -9.68 -6.85 -0.12
CA ALA A 73 -9.76 -5.51 0.46
C ALA A 73 -9.45 -4.42 -0.59
N ALA A 74 -8.45 -4.65 -1.45
CA ALA A 74 -8.14 -3.76 -2.56
C ALA A 74 -9.32 -3.63 -3.54
N LEU A 75 -9.97 -4.74 -3.90
CA LEU A 75 -11.13 -4.74 -4.80
C LEU A 75 -12.32 -4.00 -4.19
N ALA A 76 -12.61 -4.20 -2.90
CA ALA A 76 -13.67 -3.48 -2.21
C ALA A 76 -13.43 -1.96 -2.25
N PHE A 77 -12.21 -1.52 -1.93
CA PHE A 77 -11.83 -0.11 -2.02
C PHE A 77 -11.96 0.46 -3.44
N LEU A 78 -11.39 -0.22 -4.45
CA LEU A 78 -11.38 0.26 -5.83
C LEU A 78 -12.80 0.36 -6.41
N THR A 79 -13.66 -0.60 -6.13
CA THR A 79 -15.04 -0.64 -6.63
C THR A 79 -16.01 0.18 -5.78
N GLY A 80 -15.64 0.47 -4.52
CA GLY A 80 -16.52 1.17 -3.56
C GLY A 80 -17.68 0.30 -3.10
N ALA A 81 -17.44 -1.02 -3.07
CA ALA A 81 -18.33 -2.03 -2.50
C ALA A 81 -18.18 -2.10 -0.98
#